data_AF-A0A432EL77-F1
#
_entry.id   AF-A0A432EL77-F1
#
_cell.length_a   1.000
_cell.length_b   1.000
_cell.length_c   1.000
_cell.angle_alpha   90.00
_cell.angle_beta   90.00
_cell.angle_gamma   90.00
#
_symmetry.space_group_name_H-M   'P 1'
#
loop_
_entity.id
_entity.type
_entity.pdbx_description
1 polymer ?
#
loop_
_entity_poly.entity_id
_entity_poly.type
_entity_poly.pdbx_seq_one_letter_code
_entity_poly.pdbx_strand_id
1 'polypeptide(L)'
;MAIKVAINGFGRIGRGTLRAFFEALKGSPKVVFANCVDPSILNEIEIVAINDLAGVRNSAHLFKYDSVHGIYEGEVSVKDENTLVIDGREIKVFSEADPEKLPWKDLGVDIVLECTGKFRDREGAGKHLKAGAKKVIISAPGKKVDKTIVLGVNHEQYDPANDNIISNASCTTNCLAPVAKVLNERFGIVKGVMTTTHAYTMDQRLLDGTHKDLRRARAAAINIIPTTTGAAKATGEVIPSLKGKLEAEARRVPVPDGSMIDLVVLLEKETSAEEINKVMKEASEGELKGILQYTEDPIVSQDIVGNPYSSIFDGLLTKVVGGNMAHVVAWYDNEWGYSNRMRDITMFVAERLK
;
A
#
# COMPACT_ATOMS: atom_id res chain seq x y z
N MET A 1 -17.36 -19.95 8.30
CA MET A 1 -17.25 -19.05 9.46
C MET A 1 -16.61 -17.76 8.97
N ALA A 2 -16.99 -16.61 9.51
CA ALA A 2 -16.37 -15.34 9.12
C ALA A 2 -14.87 -15.32 9.50
N ILE A 3 -14.04 -14.74 8.63
CA ILE A 3 -12.62 -14.51 8.84
C ILE A 3 -12.47 -13.24 9.67
N LYS A 4 -11.89 -13.37 10.86
CA LYS A 4 -11.75 -12.25 11.80
C LYS A 4 -10.43 -11.54 11.60
N VAL A 5 -10.50 -10.23 11.41
CA VAL A 5 -9.34 -9.38 11.14
C VAL A 5 -9.17 -8.36 12.26
N ALA A 6 -7.93 -8.13 12.67
CA ALA A 6 -7.57 -7.05 13.57
C ALA A 6 -6.55 -6.11 12.94
N ILE A 7 -6.59 -4.82 13.30
CA ILE A 7 -5.64 -3.80 12.83
C ILE A 7 -4.77 -3.35 13.99
N ASN A 8 -3.46 -3.60 13.93
CA ASN A 8 -2.50 -3.07 14.90
C ASN A 8 -1.88 -1.77 14.38
N GLY A 9 -2.09 -0.65 15.09
CA GLY A 9 -1.64 0.67 14.67
C GLY A 9 -2.67 1.39 13.81
N PHE A 10 -3.48 2.23 14.46
CA PHE A 10 -4.56 2.98 13.80
C PHE A 10 -4.13 4.38 13.33
N GLY A 11 -2.94 4.44 12.72
CA GLY A 11 -2.40 5.63 12.05
C GLY A 11 -3.03 5.86 10.67
N ARG A 12 -2.32 6.58 9.77
CA ARG A 12 -2.81 6.88 8.41
C ARG A 12 -3.22 5.62 7.63
N ILE A 13 -2.34 4.62 7.55
CA ILE A 13 -2.63 3.38 6.80
C ILE A 13 -3.66 2.49 7.50
N GLY A 14 -3.61 2.37 8.84
CA GLY A 14 -4.62 1.60 9.58
C GLY A 14 -6.03 2.15 9.39
N ARG A 15 -6.20 3.48 9.49
CA ARG A 15 -7.49 4.16 9.24
C ARG A 15 -7.89 4.08 7.78
N GLY A 16 -6.97 4.34 6.86
CA GLY A 16 -7.22 4.24 5.41
C GLY A 16 -7.67 2.84 5.00
N THR A 17 -7.04 1.80 5.55
CA THR A 17 -7.40 0.40 5.27
C THR A 17 -8.79 0.08 5.81
N LEU A 18 -9.09 0.46 7.06
CA LEU A 18 -10.43 0.29 7.61
C LEU A 18 -11.48 1.01 6.76
N ARG A 19 -11.20 2.25 6.38
CA ARG A 19 -12.10 3.03 5.52
C ARG A 19 -12.29 2.34 4.17
N ALA A 20 -11.23 1.81 3.56
CA ALA A 20 -11.32 1.05 2.31
C ALA A 20 -12.20 -0.22 2.42
N PHE A 21 -12.23 -0.90 3.58
CA PHE A 21 -13.18 -2.00 3.83
C PHE A 21 -14.63 -1.50 3.86
N PHE A 22 -14.90 -0.44 4.60
CA PHE A 22 -16.26 0.09 4.73
C PHE A 22 -16.78 0.72 3.43
N GLU A 23 -15.95 1.45 2.70
CA GLU A 23 -16.28 1.99 1.38
C GLU A 23 -16.60 0.85 0.40
N ALA A 24 -15.85 -0.26 0.44
CA ALA A 24 -16.12 -1.44 -0.39
C ALA A 24 -17.46 -2.09 -0.03
N LEU A 25 -17.78 -2.23 1.25
CA LEU A 25 -19.07 -2.77 1.72
C LEU A 25 -20.28 -1.91 1.29
N LYS A 26 -20.06 -0.61 1.08
CA LYS A 26 -21.07 0.32 0.57
C LYS A 26 -21.19 0.34 -0.96
N GLY A 27 -20.33 -0.39 -1.68
CA GLY A 27 -20.26 -0.32 -3.14
C GLY A 27 -19.76 1.04 -3.65
N SER A 28 -18.90 1.71 -2.86
CA SER A 28 -18.38 3.04 -3.19
C SER A 28 -17.55 3.01 -4.48
N PRO A 29 -17.70 4.01 -5.38
CA PRO A 29 -16.88 4.12 -6.59
C PRO A 29 -15.41 4.45 -6.30
N LYS A 30 -15.09 4.83 -5.04
CA LYS A 30 -13.71 5.07 -4.58
C LYS A 30 -12.93 3.79 -4.30
N VAL A 31 -13.47 2.64 -4.69
CA VAL A 31 -12.89 1.31 -4.50
C VAL A 31 -12.86 0.57 -5.84
N VAL A 32 -11.72 -0.06 -6.10
CA VAL A 32 -11.60 -1.10 -7.13
C VAL A 32 -10.96 -2.32 -6.48
N PHE A 33 -11.33 -3.51 -6.96
CA PHE A 33 -10.73 -4.77 -6.54
C PHE A 33 -9.67 -5.19 -7.55
N ALA A 34 -8.51 -5.60 -7.07
CA ALA A 34 -7.55 -6.33 -7.89
C ALA A 34 -8.20 -7.56 -8.53
N ASN A 35 -7.95 -7.79 -9.82
CA ASN A 35 -8.51 -8.93 -10.56
C ASN A 35 -8.16 -10.32 -9.99
N CYS A 36 -7.11 -10.40 -9.17
CA CYS A 36 -6.67 -11.62 -8.50
C CYS A 36 -7.39 -11.89 -7.15
N VAL A 37 -8.46 -11.16 -6.85
CA VAL A 37 -9.25 -11.25 -5.62
C VAL A 37 -10.71 -11.46 -5.99
N ASP A 38 -11.39 -12.40 -5.33
CA ASP A 38 -12.84 -12.57 -5.43
C ASP A 38 -13.55 -11.58 -4.50
N PRO A 39 -14.30 -10.58 -5.02
CA PRO A 39 -14.99 -9.60 -4.18
C PRO A 39 -16.01 -10.21 -3.21
N SER A 40 -16.50 -11.43 -3.47
CA SER A 40 -17.51 -12.10 -2.64
C SER A 40 -17.00 -12.36 -1.21
N ILE A 41 -15.69 -12.58 -1.04
CA ILE A 41 -15.06 -12.85 0.26
C ILE A 41 -15.21 -11.67 1.23
N LEU A 42 -15.45 -10.45 0.73
CA LEU A 42 -15.61 -9.25 1.56
C LEU A 42 -16.73 -9.41 2.58
N ASN A 43 -17.82 -10.10 2.21
CA ASN A 43 -18.96 -10.32 3.10
C ASN A 43 -18.68 -11.33 4.22
N GLU A 44 -17.56 -12.05 4.12
CA GLU A 44 -17.12 -13.04 5.10
C GLU A 44 -15.97 -12.52 5.96
N ILE A 45 -15.52 -11.28 5.75
CA ILE A 45 -14.50 -10.62 6.56
C ILE A 45 -15.17 -9.75 7.62
N GLU A 46 -14.74 -9.93 8.87
CA GLU A 46 -15.18 -9.14 10.01
C GLU A 46 -13.98 -8.44 10.65
N ILE A 47 -13.95 -7.10 10.64
CA ILE A 47 -12.96 -6.35 11.41
C ILE A 47 -13.42 -6.31 12.86
N VAL A 48 -12.80 -7.14 13.71
CA VAL A 48 -13.24 -7.32 15.10
C VAL A 48 -12.51 -6.44 16.10
N ALA A 49 -11.29 -5.99 15.76
CA ALA A 49 -10.46 -5.25 16.69
C ALA A 49 -9.48 -4.26 16.03
N ILE A 50 -9.17 -3.21 16.76
CA ILE A 50 -8.13 -2.22 16.49
C ILE A 50 -7.26 -2.11 17.74
N ASN A 51 -5.95 -2.01 17.57
CA ASN A 51 -5.05 -1.57 18.64
C ASN A 51 -4.48 -0.19 18.30
N ASP A 52 -4.81 0.79 19.13
CA ASP A 52 -4.38 2.19 19.03
C ASP A 52 -4.06 2.73 20.42
N LEU A 53 -2.82 3.16 20.63
CA LEU A 53 -2.37 3.69 21.91
C LEU A 53 -3.08 5.01 22.28
N ALA A 54 -3.69 5.69 21.30
CA ALA A 54 -4.46 6.91 21.53
C ALA A 54 -5.88 6.64 22.07
N GLY A 55 -6.35 5.39 22.02
CA GLY A 55 -7.67 4.98 22.54
C GLY A 55 -8.87 5.36 21.67
N VAL A 56 -10.03 4.80 22.01
CA VAL A 56 -11.24 4.77 21.16
C VAL A 56 -11.75 6.14 20.68
N ARG A 57 -11.70 7.17 21.54
CA ARG A 57 -12.20 8.51 21.19
C ARG A 57 -11.36 9.18 20.11
N ASN A 58 -10.03 9.04 20.20
CA ASN A 58 -9.11 9.53 19.19
C ASN A 58 -9.30 8.75 17.89
N SER A 59 -9.39 7.41 17.98
CA SER A 59 -9.64 6.56 16.81
C SER A 59 -10.94 6.95 16.09
N ALA A 60 -12.04 7.17 16.83
CA ALA A 60 -13.33 7.59 16.27
C ALA A 60 -13.24 8.94 15.55
N HIS A 61 -12.65 9.95 16.21
CA HIS A 61 -12.55 11.29 15.67
C HIS A 61 -11.69 11.33 14.40
N LEU A 62 -10.50 10.71 14.44
CA LEU A 62 -9.57 10.69 13.31
C LEU A 62 -10.00 9.74 12.17
N PHE A 63 -10.94 8.83 12.43
CA PHE A 63 -11.60 8.06 11.38
C PHE A 63 -12.69 8.88 10.68
N LYS A 64 -13.48 9.66 11.44
CA LYS A 64 -14.57 10.48 10.90
C LYS A 64 -14.05 11.67 10.10
N TYR A 65 -13.00 12.35 10.55
CA TYR A 65 -12.50 13.59 9.95
C TYR A 65 -11.07 13.40 9.42
N ASP A 66 -10.89 13.54 8.10
CA ASP A 66 -9.58 13.49 7.45
C ASP A 66 -9.36 14.74 6.59
N SER A 67 -8.20 15.40 6.74
CA SER A 67 -7.87 16.61 6.00
C SER A 67 -7.58 16.39 4.51
N VAL A 68 -7.19 15.17 4.12
CA VAL A 68 -6.88 14.82 2.73
C VAL A 68 -8.07 14.11 2.10
N HIS A 69 -8.58 13.08 2.77
CA HIS A 69 -9.64 12.20 2.22
C HIS A 69 -11.06 12.63 2.60
N GLY A 70 -11.19 13.79 3.25
CA GLY A 70 -12.45 14.36 3.67
C GLY A 70 -13.16 13.59 4.78
N ILE A 71 -14.37 14.02 5.08
CA ILE A 71 -15.21 13.44 6.14
C ILE A 71 -15.72 12.06 5.68
N TYR A 72 -15.69 11.07 6.56
CA TYR A 72 -16.35 9.80 6.32
C TYR A 72 -17.87 9.99 6.34
N GLU A 73 -18.56 9.61 5.26
CA GLU A 73 -20.00 9.90 5.10
C GLU A 73 -20.91 9.05 6.01
N GLY A 74 -20.41 7.91 6.50
CA GLY A 74 -21.16 7.03 7.39
C GLY A 74 -21.25 7.50 8.85
N GLU A 75 -21.95 6.70 9.65
CA GLU A 75 -22.08 6.95 11.09
C GLU A 75 -20.85 6.43 11.83
N VAL A 76 -20.30 7.25 12.72
CA VAL A 76 -19.16 6.90 13.58
C VAL A 76 -19.50 7.36 14.98
N SER A 77 -19.51 6.43 15.92
CA SER A 77 -19.78 6.72 17.33
C SER A 77 -18.94 5.84 18.26
N VAL A 78 -18.91 6.20 19.53
CA VAL A 78 -18.24 5.45 20.59
C VAL A 78 -19.32 4.93 21.52
N LYS A 79 -19.42 3.61 21.67
CA LYS A 79 -20.45 2.97 22.51
C LYS A 79 -20.07 2.96 23.98
N ASP A 80 -18.80 2.68 24.28
CA ASP A 80 -18.24 2.60 25.63
C ASP A 80 -16.73 2.93 25.60
N GLU A 81 -16.01 2.68 26.69
CA GLU A 81 -14.59 3.04 26.82
C GLU A 81 -13.66 2.35 25.81
N ASN A 82 -14.09 1.25 25.19
CA ASN A 82 -13.25 0.46 24.30
C ASN A 82 -13.96 -0.04 23.03
N THR A 83 -15.11 0.54 22.65
CA THR A 83 -15.88 0.08 21.49
C THR A 83 -16.18 1.22 20.54
N LEU A 84 -15.60 1.13 19.34
CA LEU A 84 -15.89 1.97 18.19
C LEU A 84 -17.06 1.36 17.42
N VAL A 85 -18.02 2.19 17.00
CA VAL A 85 -19.14 1.76 16.15
C VAL A 85 -19.09 2.53 14.85
N ILE A 86 -19.03 1.79 13.73
CA ILE A 86 -19.03 2.37 12.38
C ILE A 86 -20.15 1.71 11.59
N ASP A 87 -21.10 2.49 11.10
CA ASP A 87 -22.29 2.02 10.37
C ASP A 87 -22.97 0.81 11.04
N GLY A 88 -23.15 0.89 12.37
CA GLY A 88 -23.75 -0.16 13.19
C GLY A 88 -22.86 -1.36 13.54
N ARG A 89 -21.62 -1.43 13.02
CA ARG A 89 -20.66 -2.50 13.30
C ARG A 89 -19.78 -2.13 14.49
N GLU A 90 -19.72 -3.00 15.49
CA GLU A 90 -18.92 -2.81 16.71
C GLU A 90 -17.50 -3.36 16.51
N ILE A 91 -16.50 -2.56 16.88
CA ILE A 91 -15.07 -2.89 16.78
C ILE A 91 -14.41 -2.60 18.13
N LYS A 92 -13.75 -3.60 18.72
CA LYS A 92 -13.03 -3.41 19.97
C LYS A 92 -11.74 -2.63 19.77
N VAL A 93 -11.47 -1.65 20.61
CA VAL A 93 -10.27 -0.82 20.58
C VAL A 93 -9.43 -1.10 21.82
N PHE A 94 -8.19 -1.53 21.59
CA PHE A 94 -7.19 -1.77 22.61
C PHE A 94 -6.12 -0.67 22.59
N SER A 95 -5.40 -0.53 23.70
CA SER A 95 -4.27 0.39 23.83
C SER A 95 -3.09 -0.32 24.48
N GLU A 96 -2.60 -1.38 23.83
CA GLU A 96 -1.50 -2.23 24.30
C GLU A 96 -0.25 -2.02 23.44
N ALA A 97 0.89 -1.78 24.09
CA ALA A 97 2.16 -1.47 23.41
C ALA A 97 2.95 -2.72 23.01
N ASP A 98 2.70 -3.86 23.67
CA ASP A 98 3.33 -5.14 23.38
C ASP A 98 2.36 -6.06 22.62
N PRO A 99 2.58 -6.33 21.32
CA PRO A 99 1.67 -7.14 20.52
C PRO A 99 1.40 -8.55 21.05
N GLU A 100 2.31 -9.11 21.85
CA GLU A 100 2.20 -10.45 22.44
C GLU A 100 1.13 -10.52 23.55
N LYS A 101 0.74 -9.37 24.13
CA LYS A 101 -0.29 -9.28 25.17
C LYS A 101 -1.69 -9.00 24.64
N LEU A 102 -1.83 -8.77 23.34
CA LEU A 102 -3.13 -8.51 22.73
C LEU A 102 -3.99 -9.78 22.74
N PRO A 103 -5.31 -9.68 22.99
CA PRO A 103 -6.18 -10.85 23.19
C PRO A 103 -6.64 -11.49 21.86
N TRP A 104 -5.73 -11.69 20.91
CA TRP A 104 -6.06 -12.22 19.58
C TRP A 104 -6.66 -13.63 19.64
N LYS A 105 -6.12 -14.49 20.51
CA LYS A 105 -6.65 -15.82 20.75
C LYS A 105 -8.10 -15.79 21.24
N ASP A 106 -8.40 -14.95 22.22
CA ASP A 106 -9.73 -14.87 22.84
C ASP A 106 -10.77 -14.29 21.87
N LEU A 107 -10.34 -13.35 21.01
CA LEU A 107 -11.18 -12.80 19.95
C LEU A 107 -11.32 -13.72 18.73
N GLY A 108 -10.46 -14.75 18.63
CA GLY A 108 -10.39 -15.66 17.48
C GLY A 108 -9.90 -14.98 16.20
N VAL A 109 -8.96 -14.05 16.31
CA VAL A 109 -8.42 -13.31 15.15
C VAL A 109 -7.65 -14.25 14.23
N ASP A 110 -8.00 -14.24 12.94
CA ASP A 110 -7.31 -14.99 11.91
C ASP A 110 -6.15 -14.18 11.31
N ILE A 111 -6.40 -12.91 10.96
CA ILE A 111 -5.42 -12.06 10.28
C ILE A 111 -5.20 -10.78 11.08
N VAL A 112 -3.93 -10.42 11.32
CA VAL A 112 -3.56 -9.09 11.83
C VAL A 112 -2.94 -8.26 10.72
N LEU A 113 -3.43 -7.03 10.56
CA LEU A 113 -2.79 -6.00 9.75
C LEU A 113 -1.85 -5.18 10.64
N GLU A 114 -0.54 -5.35 10.44
CA GLU A 114 0.50 -4.65 11.19
C GLU A 114 0.83 -3.32 10.51
N CYS A 115 0.21 -2.26 11.03
CA CYS A 115 0.19 -0.91 10.49
C CYS A 115 0.91 0.12 11.38
N THR A 116 1.62 -0.31 12.43
CA THR A 116 2.37 0.60 13.32
C THR A 116 3.64 1.15 12.68
N GLY A 117 4.19 0.44 11.69
CA GLY A 117 5.51 0.71 11.11
C GLY A 117 6.69 0.36 12.04
N LYS A 118 6.42 -0.14 13.25
CA LYS A 118 7.43 -0.53 14.24
C LYS A 118 7.81 -2.01 14.12
N PHE A 119 6.83 -2.90 14.05
CA PHE A 119 7.02 -4.35 14.02
C PHE A 119 7.17 -4.87 12.59
N ARG A 120 8.27 -4.50 11.95
CA ARG A 120 8.52 -4.77 10.52
C ARG A 120 9.41 -5.98 10.24
N ASP A 121 9.81 -6.72 11.26
CA ASP A 121 10.59 -7.95 11.12
C ASP A 121 9.81 -9.16 11.64
N ARG A 122 10.32 -10.36 11.30
CA ARG A 122 9.69 -11.62 11.72
C ARG A 122 9.52 -11.73 13.23
N GLU A 123 10.49 -11.27 14.01
CA GLU A 123 10.44 -11.34 15.47
C GLU A 123 9.35 -10.43 16.03
N GLY A 124 9.33 -9.16 15.63
CA GLY A 124 8.36 -8.18 16.08
C GLY A 124 6.95 -8.52 15.63
N ALA A 125 6.74 -8.84 14.35
CA ALA A 125 5.44 -9.22 13.81
C ALA A 125 4.97 -10.59 14.33
N GLY A 126 5.90 -11.51 14.60
CA GLY A 126 5.62 -12.85 15.12
C GLY A 126 5.00 -12.85 16.52
N LYS A 127 5.12 -11.75 17.26
CA LYS A 127 4.38 -11.55 18.52
C LYS A 127 2.87 -11.66 18.36
N HIS A 128 2.32 -11.23 17.22
CA HIS A 128 0.89 -11.41 16.92
C HIS A 128 0.49 -12.88 16.79
N LEU A 129 1.36 -13.71 16.21
CA LEU A 129 1.14 -15.15 16.10
C LEU A 129 1.13 -15.80 17.49
N LYS A 130 2.07 -15.41 18.36
CA LYS A 130 2.10 -15.87 19.76
C LYS A 130 0.86 -15.46 20.56
N ALA A 131 0.34 -14.27 20.30
CA ALA A 131 -0.92 -13.77 20.88
C ALA A 131 -2.17 -14.50 20.33
N GLY A 132 -2.02 -15.34 19.30
CA GLY A 132 -3.07 -16.25 18.82
C GLY A 132 -3.60 -15.96 17.41
N ALA A 133 -3.07 -14.96 16.70
CA ALA A 133 -3.41 -14.75 15.30
C ALA A 133 -2.83 -15.85 14.40
N LYS A 134 -3.48 -16.16 13.27
CA LYS A 134 -2.97 -17.16 12.32
C LYS A 134 -2.00 -16.57 11.30
N LYS A 135 -2.29 -15.35 10.82
CA LYS A 135 -1.54 -14.64 9.78
C LYS A 135 -1.26 -13.20 10.16
N VAL A 136 -0.16 -12.64 9.66
CA VAL A 136 0.20 -11.24 9.81
C VAL A 136 0.55 -10.63 8.46
N ILE A 137 -0.05 -9.50 8.14
CA ILE A 137 0.22 -8.71 6.92
C ILE A 137 0.80 -7.37 7.34
N ILE A 138 2.07 -7.13 7.01
CA ILE A 138 2.78 -5.89 7.35
C ILE A 138 2.53 -4.84 6.26
N SER A 139 2.08 -3.65 6.67
CA SER A 139 1.76 -2.52 5.78
C SER A 139 2.98 -1.66 5.40
N ALA A 140 4.16 -2.28 5.35
CA ALA A 140 5.43 -1.65 5.05
C ALA A 140 6.46 -2.70 4.61
N PRO A 141 7.61 -2.30 4.01
CA PRO A 141 8.66 -3.25 3.66
C PRO A 141 9.14 -4.04 4.88
N GLY A 142 8.95 -5.35 4.81
CA GLY A 142 9.36 -6.29 5.85
C GLY A 142 10.87 -6.55 5.87
N LYS A 143 11.37 -7.10 6.98
CA LYS A 143 12.75 -7.57 7.13
C LYS A 143 12.73 -9.01 7.61
N LYS A 144 13.35 -9.92 6.84
CA LYS A 144 13.39 -11.36 7.16
C LYS A 144 11.99 -11.97 7.39
N VAL A 145 10.97 -11.39 6.76
CA VAL A 145 9.60 -11.93 6.75
C VAL A 145 9.51 -13.11 5.79
N ASP A 146 8.43 -13.89 5.83
CA ASP A 146 8.30 -15.08 4.97
C ASP A 146 8.30 -14.70 3.49
N LYS A 147 7.50 -13.69 3.13
CA LYS A 147 7.44 -13.22 1.74
C LYS A 147 7.00 -11.76 1.63
N THR A 148 7.51 -11.09 0.61
CA THR A 148 6.97 -9.80 0.13
C THR A 148 6.05 -10.10 -1.05
N ILE A 149 4.80 -9.64 -0.97
CA ILE A 149 3.79 -9.87 -2.00
C ILE A 149 3.31 -8.52 -2.54
N VAL A 150 3.26 -8.41 -3.86
CA VAL A 150 2.59 -7.34 -4.59
C VAL A 150 1.55 -8.01 -5.51
N LEU A 151 0.28 -7.67 -5.28
CA LEU A 151 -0.84 -8.19 -6.06
C LEU A 151 -0.68 -7.86 -7.54
N GLY A 152 -1.11 -8.76 -8.42
CA GLY A 152 -0.89 -8.69 -9.88
C GLY A 152 0.56 -8.90 -10.35
N VAL A 153 1.53 -8.97 -9.44
CA VAL A 153 2.95 -9.14 -9.80
C VAL A 153 3.47 -10.51 -9.39
N ASN A 154 3.40 -10.86 -8.10
CA ASN A 154 3.95 -12.12 -7.59
C ASN A 154 3.04 -12.83 -6.58
N HIS A 155 1.78 -12.43 -6.50
CA HIS A 155 0.79 -12.99 -5.57
C HIS A 155 0.62 -14.52 -5.68
N GLU A 156 0.82 -15.09 -6.87
CA GLU A 156 0.82 -16.55 -7.09
C GLU A 156 1.91 -17.29 -6.29
N GLN A 157 2.96 -16.59 -5.85
CA GLN A 157 4.03 -17.16 -5.05
C GLN A 157 3.66 -17.30 -3.57
N TYR A 158 2.53 -16.74 -3.13
CA TYR A 158 2.08 -16.87 -1.74
C TYR A 158 1.70 -18.31 -1.41
N ASP A 159 2.36 -18.86 -0.40
CA ASP A 159 2.10 -20.20 0.11
C ASP A 159 1.37 -20.11 1.46
N PRO A 160 0.05 -20.38 1.52
CA PRO A 160 -0.72 -20.26 2.75
C PRO A 160 -0.29 -21.24 3.84
N ALA A 161 0.43 -22.32 3.54
CA ALA A 161 0.91 -23.24 4.57
C ALA A 161 2.15 -22.70 5.30
N ASN A 162 3.03 -22.00 4.58
CA ASN A 162 4.35 -21.60 5.07
C ASN A 162 4.50 -20.09 5.31
N ASP A 163 3.83 -19.26 4.51
CA ASP A 163 3.91 -17.81 4.59
C ASP A 163 2.93 -17.28 5.64
N ASN A 164 3.37 -17.19 6.90
CA ASN A 164 2.54 -16.73 8.01
C ASN A 164 2.67 -15.22 8.26
N ILE A 165 3.82 -14.65 7.93
CA ILE A 165 4.11 -13.22 8.06
C ILE A 165 4.56 -12.71 6.70
N ILE A 166 3.67 -11.98 6.03
CA ILE A 166 3.95 -11.38 4.72
C ILE A 166 4.02 -9.85 4.81
N SER A 167 4.73 -9.25 3.86
CA SER A 167 4.78 -7.81 3.67
C SER A 167 4.03 -7.43 2.40
N ASN A 168 3.15 -6.43 2.48
CA ASN A 168 2.51 -5.81 1.31
C ASN A 168 3.43 -4.75 0.66
N ALA A 169 4.75 -4.92 0.78
CA ALA A 169 5.78 -3.99 0.30
C ALA A 169 5.57 -2.52 0.75
N SER A 170 5.87 -1.55 -0.11
CA SER A 170 5.60 -0.12 0.10
C SER A 170 4.62 0.41 -0.96
N CYS A 171 4.06 1.60 -0.72
CA CYS A 171 3.26 2.31 -1.73
C CYS A 171 4.04 2.51 -3.05
N THR A 172 5.28 2.99 -2.98
CA THR A 172 6.14 3.16 -4.17
C THR A 172 6.44 1.82 -4.87
N THR A 173 6.64 0.72 -4.13
CA THR A 173 6.82 -0.61 -4.74
C THR A 173 5.54 -1.09 -5.43
N ASN A 174 4.37 -0.85 -4.83
CA ASN A 174 3.09 -1.18 -5.43
C ASN A 174 2.80 -0.37 -6.70
N CYS A 175 3.34 0.85 -6.81
CA CYS A 175 3.29 1.64 -8.04
C CYS A 175 4.31 1.16 -9.08
N LEU A 176 5.58 0.98 -8.68
CA LEU A 176 6.67 0.62 -9.59
C LEU A 176 6.56 -0.80 -10.16
N ALA A 177 6.21 -1.79 -9.34
CA ALA A 177 6.32 -3.19 -9.73
C ALA A 177 5.38 -3.57 -10.89
N PRO A 178 4.10 -3.13 -10.95
CA PRO A 178 3.24 -3.38 -12.11
C PRO A 178 3.80 -2.80 -13.41
N VAL A 179 4.30 -1.56 -13.39
CA VAL A 179 4.92 -0.92 -14.56
C VAL A 179 6.19 -1.66 -14.98
N ALA A 180 7.06 -1.99 -14.03
CA ALA A 180 8.30 -2.70 -14.29
C ALA A 180 8.05 -4.12 -14.82
N LYS A 181 7.00 -4.81 -14.35
CA LYS A 181 6.57 -6.13 -14.87
C LYS A 181 6.26 -6.03 -16.37
N VAL A 182 5.37 -5.13 -16.76
CA VAL A 182 4.93 -4.96 -18.16
C VAL A 182 6.12 -4.63 -19.06
N LEU A 183 6.95 -3.64 -18.67
CA LEU A 183 8.14 -3.28 -19.45
C LEU A 183 9.13 -4.44 -19.57
N ASN A 184 9.39 -5.15 -18.47
CA ASN A 184 10.37 -6.24 -18.48
C ASN A 184 9.90 -7.44 -19.31
N GLU A 185 8.63 -7.81 -19.23
CA GLU A 185 8.11 -8.94 -19.99
C GLU A 185 8.01 -8.64 -21.49
N ARG A 186 7.64 -7.41 -21.86
CA ARG A 186 7.48 -7.02 -23.26
C ARG A 186 8.82 -6.67 -23.93
N PHE A 187 9.65 -5.89 -23.26
CA PHE A 187 10.84 -5.27 -23.85
C PHE A 187 12.18 -5.69 -23.23
N GLY A 188 12.16 -6.31 -22.04
CA GLY A 188 13.36 -6.67 -21.28
C GLY A 188 14.05 -5.45 -20.69
N ILE A 189 14.10 -5.33 -19.36
CA ILE A 189 14.86 -4.25 -18.72
C ILE A 189 16.30 -4.70 -18.54
N VAL A 190 17.25 -3.95 -19.11
CA VAL A 190 18.70 -4.15 -18.89
C VAL A 190 19.11 -3.55 -17.56
N LYS A 191 18.81 -2.26 -17.36
CA LYS A 191 19.08 -1.49 -16.15
C LYS A 191 18.28 -0.20 -16.12
N GLY A 192 18.11 0.40 -14.96
CA GLY A 192 17.42 1.68 -14.84
C GLY A 192 17.52 2.33 -13.48
N VAL A 193 17.02 3.56 -13.41
CA VAL A 193 16.91 4.35 -12.19
C VAL A 193 15.49 4.85 -12.08
N MET A 194 14.92 4.76 -10.87
CA MET A 194 13.63 5.34 -10.55
C MET A 194 13.79 6.48 -9.54
N THR A 195 13.20 7.63 -9.83
CA THR A 195 13.00 8.67 -8.82
C THR A 195 11.53 8.72 -8.46
N THR A 196 11.19 8.84 -7.18
CA THR A 196 9.81 9.17 -6.80
C THR A 196 9.73 10.59 -6.27
N THR A 197 8.94 11.42 -6.94
CA THR A 197 8.46 12.69 -6.39
C THR A 197 7.29 12.36 -5.49
N HIS A 198 7.51 12.46 -4.18
CA HIS A 198 6.65 11.85 -3.18
C HIS A 198 6.11 12.89 -2.20
N ALA A 199 4.82 12.80 -1.88
CA ALA A 199 4.22 13.50 -0.76
C ALA A 199 5.03 13.33 0.54
N TYR A 200 5.00 14.35 1.41
CA TYR A 200 5.55 14.19 2.75
C TYR A 200 4.68 13.23 3.59
N THR A 201 5.28 12.66 4.62
CA THR A 201 4.66 11.66 5.48
C THR A 201 4.92 11.99 6.94
N MET A 202 4.34 11.21 7.86
CA MET A 202 4.60 11.34 9.31
C MET A 202 6.05 11.09 9.72
N ASP A 203 6.91 10.55 8.83
CA ASP A 203 8.34 10.37 9.09
C ASP A 203 9.14 11.69 8.93
N GLN A 204 8.60 12.67 8.18
CA GLN A 204 9.20 14.00 8.08
C GLN A 204 8.79 14.89 9.26
N ARG A 205 9.48 16.03 9.44
CA ARG A 205 9.17 17.00 10.48
C ARG A 205 8.40 18.20 9.95
N LEU A 206 7.41 18.67 10.71
CA LEU A 206 6.69 19.90 10.37
C LEU A 206 7.63 21.13 10.41
N LEU A 207 8.47 21.19 11.44
CA LEU A 207 9.54 22.18 11.62
C LEU A 207 10.87 21.45 11.78
N ASP A 208 12.00 22.15 11.63
CA ASP A 208 13.33 21.55 11.82
C ASP A 208 13.43 20.83 13.18
N GLY A 209 13.84 19.56 13.19
CA GLY A 209 13.82 18.72 14.38
C GLY A 209 14.63 17.42 14.26
N THR A 210 14.74 16.65 15.35
CA THR A 210 15.62 15.48 15.39
C THR A 210 15.19 14.38 14.43
N HIS A 211 16.11 13.91 13.57
CA HIS A 211 15.90 12.76 12.71
C HIS A 211 17.26 12.13 12.31
N LYS A 212 17.30 10.80 12.12
CA LYS A 212 18.54 10.06 11.76
C LYS A 212 19.07 10.39 10.36
N ASP A 213 18.16 10.67 9.43
CA ASP A 213 18.45 11.26 8.13
C ASP A 213 18.33 12.78 8.27
N LEU A 214 19.47 13.48 8.24
CA LEU A 214 19.55 14.93 8.45
C LEU A 214 18.81 15.74 7.38
N ARG A 215 18.52 15.17 6.20
CA ARG A 215 17.68 15.85 5.21
C ARG A 215 16.22 15.83 5.65
N ARG A 216 15.74 14.71 6.17
CA ARG A 216 14.37 14.56 6.73
C ARG A 216 14.16 15.26 8.08
N ALA A 217 15.25 15.75 8.69
CA ALA A 217 15.20 16.62 9.86
C ALA A 217 14.63 18.02 9.54
N ARG A 218 14.60 18.41 8.27
CA ARG A 218 14.16 19.75 7.82
C ARG A 218 12.64 19.84 7.64
N ALA A 219 12.10 21.04 7.80
CA ALA A 219 10.68 21.34 7.66
C ALA A 219 10.09 20.86 6.31
N ALA A 220 9.13 19.94 6.36
CA ALA A 220 8.61 19.21 5.19
C ALA A 220 7.83 20.09 4.21
N ALA A 221 7.00 21.00 4.73
CA ALA A 221 6.05 21.77 3.94
C ALA A 221 6.67 22.94 3.14
N ILE A 222 7.99 23.12 3.20
CA ILE A 222 8.71 24.21 2.52
C ILE A 222 9.99 23.74 1.82
N ASN A 223 10.24 22.43 1.74
CA ASN A 223 11.47 21.88 1.16
C ASN A 223 11.18 20.76 0.17
N ILE A 224 12.06 20.64 -0.83
CA ILE A 224 12.27 19.39 -1.57
C ILE A 224 13.36 18.62 -0.84
N ILE A 225 13.05 17.44 -0.29
CA ILE A 225 13.96 16.66 0.57
C ILE A 225 14.41 15.38 -0.15
N PRO A 226 15.65 15.33 -0.65
CA PRO A 226 16.21 14.12 -1.24
C PRO A 226 16.46 13.03 -0.19
N THR A 227 16.11 11.78 -0.50
CA THR A 227 16.34 10.66 0.42
C THR A 227 16.38 9.32 -0.32
N THR A 228 16.98 8.30 0.29
CA THR A 228 17.01 6.94 -0.26
C THR A 228 15.64 6.26 -0.14
N THR A 229 15.34 5.34 -1.04
CA THR A 229 14.15 4.46 -0.95
C THR A 229 14.54 3.01 -1.19
N GLY A 230 13.79 2.08 -0.59
CA GLY A 230 13.99 0.64 -0.79
C GLY A 230 13.18 0.07 -1.96
N ALA A 231 12.46 0.90 -2.70
CA ALA A 231 11.47 0.46 -3.68
C ALA A 231 12.09 -0.42 -4.79
N ALA A 232 13.23 -0.02 -5.37
CA ALA A 232 13.90 -0.83 -6.41
C ALA A 232 14.38 -2.19 -5.89
N LYS A 233 14.95 -2.23 -4.69
CA LYS A 233 15.35 -3.50 -4.05
C LYS A 233 14.14 -4.41 -3.87
N ALA A 234 13.03 -3.89 -3.35
CA ALA A 234 11.80 -4.66 -3.17
C ALA A 234 11.20 -5.11 -4.52
N THR A 235 11.28 -4.28 -5.57
CA THR A 235 10.91 -4.69 -6.93
C THR A 235 11.74 -5.88 -7.42
N GLY A 236 13.04 -5.92 -7.14
CA GLY A 236 13.90 -7.08 -7.44
C GLY A 236 13.61 -8.32 -6.58
N GLU A 237 12.95 -8.16 -5.42
CA GLU A 237 12.48 -9.29 -4.61
C GLU A 237 11.19 -9.89 -5.20
N VAL A 238 10.25 -9.05 -5.68
CA VAL A 238 8.98 -9.52 -6.26
C VAL A 238 9.07 -9.88 -7.75
N ILE A 239 10.05 -9.32 -8.47
CA ILE A 239 10.38 -9.67 -9.86
C ILE A 239 11.85 -10.08 -9.91
N PRO A 240 12.18 -11.36 -9.67
CA PRO A 240 13.57 -11.81 -9.52
C PRO A 240 14.49 -11.51 -10.70
N SER A 241 13.95 -11.45 -11.93
CA SER A 241 14.70 -11.09 -13.15
C SER A 241 15.17 -9.62 -13.17
N LEU A 242 14.65 -8.76 -12.28
CA LEU A 242 15.05 -7.36 -12.08
C LEU A 242 16.01 -7.16 -10.91
N LYS A 243 16.38 -8.23 -10.19
CA LYS A 243 17.28 -8.14 -9.04
C LYS A 243 18.62 -7.53 -9.45
N GLY A 244 18.97 -6.39 -8.84
CA GLY A 244 20.21 -5.66 -9.10
C GLY A 244 20.22 -4.85 -10.41
N LYS A 245 19.10 -4.77 -11.13
CA LYS A 245 18.99 -3.98 -12.38
C LYS A 245 18.47 -2.56 -12.16
N LEU A 246 17.78 -2.32 -11.04
CA LEU A 246 17.17 -1.02 -10.74
C LEU A 246 17.79 -0.41 -9.49
N GLU A 247 18.03 0.90 -9.56
CA GLU A 247 18.29 1.74 -8.39
C GLU A 247 17.12 2.71 -8.18
N ALA A 248 16.93 3.19 -6.95
CA ALA A 248 15.87 4.15 -6.67
C ALA A 248 16.19 5.19 -5.61
N GLU A 249 15.69 6.41 -5.84
CA GLU A 249 15.72 7.49 -4.89
C GLU A 249 14.37 8.20 -4.79
N ALA A 250 14.22 9.07 -3.79
CA ALA A 250 13.02 9.85 -3.57
C ALA A 250 13.33 11.33 -3.38
N ARG A 251 12.35 12.16 -3.71
CA ARG A 251 12.28 13.59 -3.42
C ARG A 251 10.97 13.82 -2.68
N ARG A 252 11.03 14.11 -1.37
CA ARG A 252 9.83 14.51 -0.62
C ARG A 252 9.50 15.95 -0.98
N VAL A 253 8.28 16.24 -1.38
CA VAL A 253 7.85 17.58 -1.78
C VAL A 253 6.69 18.08 -0.91
N PRO A 254 6.43 19.40 -0.86
CA PRO A 254 5.37 20.02 -0.05
C PRO A 254 3.92 19.72 -0.48
N VAL A 255 3.59 18.47 -0.81
CA VAL A 255 2.23 18.00 -1.06
C VAL A 255 1.84 16.98 0.02
N PRO A 256 0.61 17.05 0.58
CA PRO A 256 0.18 16.19 1.68
C PRO A 256 -0.12 14.76 1.23
N ASP A 257 -0.50 14.59 -0.03
CA ASP A 257 -0.76 13.29 -0.65
C ASP A 257 -0.65 13.42 -2.19
N GLY A 258 -0.62 12.28 -2.86
CA GLY A 258 -0.43 12.19 -4.31
C GLY A 258 1.05 12.24 -4.68
N SER A 259 1.55 11.12 -5.17
CA SER A 259 2.95 10.93 -5.55
C SER A 259 3.07 10.40 -6.98
N MET A 260 4.28 10.44 -7.53
CA MET A 260 4.59 9.81 -8.82
C MET A 260 5.95 9.13 -8.80
N ILE A 261 6.13 8.17 -9.70
CA ILE A 261 7.43 7.63 -10.07
C ILE A 261 7.84 8.15 -11.45
N ASP A 262 9.13 8.40 -11.62
CA ASP A 262 9.81 8.68 -12.87
C ASP A 262 10.80 7.53 -13.09
N LEU A 263 10.51 6.63 -14.02
CA LEU A 263 11.32 5.45 -14.29
C LEU A 263 12.06 5.62 -15.62
N VAL A 264 13.40 5.70 -15.55
CA VAL A 264 14.28 5.69 -16.73
C VAL A 264 14.94 4.33 -16.84
N VAL A 265 14.73 3.62 -17.95
CA VAL A 265 15.27 2.28 -18.18
C VAL A 265 15.89 2.15 -19.56
N LEU A 266 16.97 1.39 -19.63
CA LEU A 266 17.49 0.84 -20.88
C LEU A 266 16.80 -0.51 -21.14
N LEU A 267 16.18 -0.64 -22.30
CA LEU A 267 15.46 -1.82 -22.75
C LEU A 267 16.33 -2.67 -23.70
N GLU A 268 16.08 -3.98 -23.73
CA GLU A 268 16.76 -4.91 -24.64
C GLU A 268 16.25 -4.78 -26.07
N LYS A 269 14.94 -4.54 -26.23
CA LYS A 269 14.28 -4.33 -27.53
C LYS A 269 14.12 -2.85 -27.84
N GLU A 270 14.29 -2.50 -29.11
CA GLU A 270 13.87 -1.20 -29.62
C GLU A 270 12.34 -1.08 -29.56
N THR A 271 11.86 0.13 -29.28
CA THR A 271 10.43 0.43 -29.11
C THR A 271 10.15 1.92 -29.37
N SER A 272 8.89 2.32 -29.25
CA SER A 272 8.43 3.71 -29.32
C SER A 272 7.52 4.04 -28.13
N ALA A 273 7.21 5.32 -27.95
CA ALA A 273 6.28 5.75 -26.90
C ALA A 273 4.88 5.14 -27.12
N GLU A 274 4.43 5.06 -28.38
CA GLU A 274 3.14 4.49 -28.77
C GLU A 274 3.06 3.00 -28.43
N GLU A 275 4.14 2.24 -28.65
CA GLU A 275 4.16 0.81 -28.35
C GLU A 275 4.17 0.56 -26.84
N ILE A 276 4.95 1.31 -26.06
CA ILE A 276 4.94 1.25 -24.59
C ILE A 276 3.55 1.58 -24.05
N ASN A 277 2.95 2.68 -24.52
CA ASN A 277 1.62 3.12 -24.11
C ASN A 277 0.56 2.05 -24.41
N LYS A 278 0.63 1.45 -25.61
CA LYS A 278 -0.28 0.39 -26.02
C LYS A 278 -0.20 -0.81 -25.07
N VAL A 279 0.99 -1.32 -24.76
CA VAL A 279 1.11 -2.50 -23.89
C VAL A 279 0.73 -2.20 -22.43
N MET A 280 0.94 -0.97 -21.97
CA MET A 280 0.49 -0.53 -20.64
C MET A 280 -1.01 -0.45 -20.54
N LYS A 281 -1.67 0.10 -21.56
CA LYS A 281 -3.12 0.13 -21.66
C LYS A 281 -3.71 -1.27 -21.69
N GLU A 282 -3.20 -2.15 -22.55
CA GLU A 282 -3.60 -3.57 -22.61
C GLU A 282 -3.46 -4.28 -21.24
N ALA A 283 -2.35 -4.05 -20.53
CA ALA A 283 -2.14 -4.65 -19.21
C ALA A 283 -3.14 -4.09 -18.18
N SER A 284 -3.41 -2.78 -18.20
CA SER A 284 -4.37 -2.12 -17.28
C SER A 284 -5.80 -2.59 -17.47
N GLU A 285 -6.19 -2.94 -18.71
CA GLU A 285 -7.54 -3.43 -19.04
C GLU A 285 -7.65 -4.96 -18.90
N GLY A 286 -6.51 -5.67 -18.83
CA GLY A 286 -6.40 -7.12 -18.75
C GLY A 286 -5.80 -7.64 -17.45
N GLU A 287 -4.55 -8.12 -17.51
CA GLU A 287 -3.89 -8.86 -16.43
C GLU A 287 -3.63 -8.03 -15.15
N LEU A 288 -3.63 -6.70 -15.22
CA LEU A 288 -3.44 -5.80 -14.09
C LEU A 288 -4.69 -4.97 -13.78
N LYS A 289 -5.87 -5.41 -14.24
CA LYS A 289 -7.14 -4.73 -13.97
C LYS A 289 -7.38 -4.57 -12.47
N GLY A 290 -7.74 -3.35 -12.07
CA GLY A 290 -7.94 -2.98 -10.67
C GLY A 290 -6.65 -2.70 -9.89
N ILE A 291 -5.48 -2.82 -10.54
CA ILE A 291 -4.16 -2.55 -9.95
C ILE A 291 -3.48 -1.40 -10.72
N LEU A 292 -3.39 -1.55 -12.05
CA LEU A 292 -2.86 -0.54 -12.97
C LEU A 292 -4.04 0.18 -13.65
N GLN A 293 -3.98 1.51 -13.68
CA GLN A 293 -4.82 2.36 -14.51
C GLN A 293 -3.94 3.00 -15.59
N TYR A 294 -4.52 3.27 -16.76
CA TYR A 294 -3.90 4.05 -17.84
C TYR A 294 -4.65 5.36 -18.02
N THR A 295 -3.95 6.46 -18.24
CA THR A 295 -4.55 7.77 -18.53
C THR A 295 -3.79 8.50 -19.64
N GLU A 296 -4.52 9.29 -20.41
CA GLU A 296 -4.01 10.31 -21.34
C GLU A 296 -4.57 11.69 -21.01
N ASP A 297 -5.23 11.83 -19.86
CA ASP A 297 -5.68 13.12 -19.36
C ASP A 297 -4.50 13.88 -18.73
N PRO A 298 -4.39 15.20 -18.93
CA PRO A 298 -3.31 16.02 -18.39
C PRO A 298 -3.51 16.31 -16.89
N ILE A 299 -3.47 15.26 -16.07
CA ILE A 299 -3.73 15.30 -14.63
C ILE A 299 -2.54 15.80 -13.82
N VAL A 300 -2.81 16.25 -12.58
CA VAL A 300 -1.80 16.61 -11.58
C VAL A 300 -2.01 15.85 -10.26
N SER A 301 -1.11 16.04 -9.29
CA SER A 301 -1.09 15.26 -8.04
C SER A 301 -2.39 15.32 -7.23
N GLN A 302 -3.16 16.40 -7.34
CA GLN A 302 -4.42 16.52 -6.62
C GLN A 302 -5.55 15.68 -7.24
N ASP A 303 -5.53 15.46 -8.56
CA ASP A 303 -6.59 14.75 -9.28
C ASP A 303 -6.58 13.24 -8.98
N ILE A 304 -5.46 12.73 -8.47
CA ILE A 304 -5.32 11.33 -8.07
C ILE A 304 -5.65 11.08 -6.60
N VAL A 305 -5.90 12.12 -5.80
CA VAL A 305 -6.23 11.95 -4.37
C VAL A 305 -7.57 11.22 -4.24
N GLY A 306 -7.58 10.10 -3.53
CA GLY A 306 -8.71 9.19 -3.44
C GLY A 306 -8.82 8.19 -4.59
N ASN A 307 -7.81 8.12 -5.48
CA ASN A 307 -7.75 7.10 -6.52
C ASN A 307 -7.32 5.74 -5.94
N PRO A 308 -8.08 4.65 -6.16
CA PRO A 308 -7.83 3.36 -5.51
C PRO A 308 -6.83 2.45 -6.22
N TYR A 309 -6.31 2.83 -7.40
CA TYR A 309 -5.33 2.03 -8.13
C TYR A 309 -3.95 2.12 -7.47
N SER A 310 -3.14 1.08 -7.66
CA SER A 310 -1.75 1.08 -7.16
C SER A 310 -0.82 1.94 -8.00
N SER A 311 -1.14 2.06 -9.28
CA SER A 311 -0.35 2.77 -10.27
C SER A 311 -1.27 3.33 -11.34
N ILE A 312 -1.09 4.59 -11.70
CA ILE A 312 -1.83 5.28 -12.76
C ILE A 312 -0.80 5.72 -13.79
N PHE A 313 -0.61 4.90 -14.82
CA PHE A 313 0.37 5.15 -15.87
C PHE A 313 -0.06 6.32 -16.75
N ASP A 314 0.83 7.29 -16.94
CA ASP A 314 0.57 8.52 -17.68
C ASP A 314 1.17 8.42 -19.10
N GLY A 315 0.30 8.18 -20.07
CA GLY A 315 0.69 8.01 -21.47
C GLY A 315 1.26 9.27 -22.12
N LEU A 316 0.92 10.47 -21.61
CA LEU A 316 1.44 11.74 -22.14
C LEU A 316 2.91 11.99 -21.74
N LEU A 317 3.38 11.31 -20.70
CA LEU A 317 4.73 11.49 -20.14
C LEU A 317 5.73 10.42 -20.61
N THR A 318 5.30 9.46 -21.43
CA THR A 318 6.17 8.45 -22.04
C THR A 318 7.10 9.07 -23.06
N LYS A 319 8.39 8.83 -22.91
CA LYS A 319 9.43 9.24 -23.87
C LYS A 319 10.34 8.07 -24.18
N VAL A 320 10.75 7.96 -25.44
CA VAL A 320 11.79 7.01 -25.87
C VAL A 320 12.91 7.78 -26.55
N VAL A 321 14.13 7.61 -26.06
CA VAL A 321 15.35 8.23 -26.59
C VAL A 321 16.21 7.13 -27.21
N GLY A 322 16.63 7.34 -28.46
CA GLY A 322 17.52 6.39 -29.15
C GLY A 322 16.93 4.98 -29.33
N GLY A 323 15.60 4.86 -29.38
CA GLY A 323 14.89 3.61 -29.62
C GLY A 323 14.80 2.65 -28.42
N ASN A 324 15.67 2.76 -27.41
CA ASN A 324 15.70 1.78 -26.30
C ASN A 324 15.89 2.39 -24.91
N MET A 325 16.02 3.70 -24.77
CA MET A 325 15.99 4.37 -23.47
C MET A 325 14.59 4.93 -23.22
N ALA A 326 13.81 4.23 -22.41
CA ALA A 326 12.46 4.62 -22.05
C ALA A 326 12.44 5.44 -20.76
N HIS A 327 11.67 6.52 -20.75
CA HIS A 327 11.27 7.27 -19.58
C HIS A 327 9.75 7.19 -19.47
N VAL A 328 9.26 6.61 -18.39
CA VAL A 328 7.82 6.47 -18.11
C VAL A 328 7.47 7.02 -16.74
N VAL A 329 6.24 7.52 -16.62
CA VAL A 329 5.73 8.09 -15.37
C VAL A 329 4.47 7.36 -14.95
N ALA A 330 4.33 7.14 -13.65
CA ALA A 330 3.07 6.69 -13.08
C ALA A 330 2.78 7.39 -11.75
N TRP A 331 1.54 7.85 -11.61
CA TRP A 331 1.01 8.45 -10.40
C TRP A 331 0.51 7.38 -9.43
N TYR A 332 0.44 7.71 -8.15
CA TYR A 332 -0.19 6.90 -7.14
C TYR A 332 -0.58 7.75 -5.94
N ASP A 333 -1.80 7.56 -5.45
CA ASP A 333 -2.16 8.00 -4.11
C ASP A 333 -1.44 7.07 -3.12
N ASN A 334 -0.44 7.62 -2.44
CA ASN A 334 0.44 6.85 -1.56
C ASN A 334 -0.25 6.36 -0.28
N GLU A 335 -1.46 6.84 0.01
CA GLU A 335 -2.26 6.37 1.14
C GLU A 335 -3.46 5.55 0.70
N TRP A 336 -4.31 6.07 -0.19
CA TRP A 336 -5.57 5.45 -0.59
C TRP A 336 -5.36 4.24 -1.49
N GLY A 337 -4.54 4.37 -2.54
CA GLY A 337 -4.20 3.24 -3.42
C GLY A 337 -3.55 2.10 -2.62
N TYR A 338 -2.63 2.45 -1.71
CA TYR A 338 -1.98 1.47 -0.83
C TYR A 338 -2.94 0.84 0.19
N SER A 339 -3.85 1.62 0.77
CA SER A 339 -4.87 1.12 1.70
C SER A 339 -5.86 0.17 1.03
N ASN A 340 -6.23 0.44 -0.24
CA ASN A 340 -7.02 -0.48 -1.04
C ASN A 340 -6.25 -1.78 -1.31
N ARG A 341 -4.94 -1.71 -1.58
CA ARG A 341 -4.12 -2.93 -1.69
C ARG A 341 -3.97 -3.68 -0.37
N MET A 342 -3.93 -2.99 0.77
CA MET A 342 -3.99 -3.62 2.08
C MET A 342 -5.29 -4.39 2.30
N ARG A 343 -6.44 -3.82 1.88
CA ARG A 343 -7.71 -4.55 1.87
C ARG A 343 -7.64 -5.77 0.94
N ASP A 344 -7.21 -5.57 -0.30
CA ASP A 344 -7.20 -6.63 -1.31
C ASP A 344 -6.28 -7.79 -0.91
N ILE A 345 -5.09 -7.54 -0.35
CA ILE A 345 -4.19 -8.62 0.09
C ILE A 345 -4.77 -9.35 1.31
N THR A 346 -5.53 -8.65 2.16
CA THR A 346 -6.26 -9.28 3.27
C THR A 346 -7.33 -10.24 2.73
N MET A 347 -8.08 -9.80 1.72
CA MET A 347 -9.08 -10.62 1.02
C MET A 347 -8.43 -11.84 0.35
N PHE A 348 -7.35 -11.62 -0.38
CA PHE A 348 -6.57 -12.68 -1.04
C PHE A 348 -6.07 -13.76 -0.06
N VAL A 349 -5.59 -13.33 1.11
CA VAL A 349 -5.17 -14.25 2.18
C VAL A 349 -6.39 -14.96 2.80
N ALA A 350 -7.47 -14.23 3.06
CA ALA A 350 -8.70 -14.78 3.65
C ALA A 350 -9.33 -15.89 2.80
N GLU A 351 -9.35 -15.74 1.48
CA GLU A 351 -9.80 -16.78 0.54
C GLU A 351 -9.07 -18.12 0.71
N ARG A 352 -7.79 -18.06 1.12
CA ARG A 352 -6.89 -19.22 1.26
C ARG A 352 -6.79 -19.74 2.70
N LEU A 353 -7.53 -19.15 3.63
CA LEU A 353 -7.66 -19.63 5.01
C LEU A 353 -8.95 -20.44 5.22
N LYS A 354 -9.84 -20.43 4.25
CA LYS A 354 -10.94 -21.38 4.13
C LYS A 354 -10.42 -22.72 3.65
#